data_AF-A0A172ZKE2-F1
#
_entry.id   AF-A0A172ZKE2-F1
#
_cell.length_a   1.000
_cell.length_b   1.000
_cell.length_c   1.000
_cell.angle_alpha   90.00
_cell.angle_beta   90.00
_cell.angle_gamma   90.00
#
_symmetry.space_group_name_H-M   'P 1'
#
loop_
_entity.id
_entity.type
_entity.pdbx_description
1 polymer ?
#
loop_
_entity_poly.entity_id
_entity_poly.type
_entity_poly.pdbx_seq_one_letter_code
_entity_poly.pdbx_strand_id
1 'polypeptide(L)'
;MSNYQPPGPPQEPVQPPVQPPYPPMGGPAGGMNGGYFGPPPLTGIGGWLVLFQICMYYYLFASVIASVGAILLIAVSYAKSDVYDQLTQTMQVPGETYQSLLMFTLVYTAIAAIYLIVILIWFYRRKHSLPKLVLGFCILDAIAILATYFMSPSQLNASIISTIIHLLVLAGWAAYFLRSRRVKNTFVR
;
A
#
# COMPACT_ATOMS: atom_id res chain seq x y z
N MET A 1 51.72 -62.07 49.62
CA MET A 1 50.26 -62.12 49.83
C MET A 1 49.64 -61.34 48.67
N SER A 2 49.14 -62.02 47.63
CA SER A 2 48.51 -61.36 46.48
C SER A 2 47.02 -61.17 46.74
N ASN A 3 46.55 -59.93 46.68
CA ASN A 3 45.13 -59.60 46.79
C ASN A 3 44.44 -59.96 45.48
N TYR A 4 43.77 -61.11 45.47
CA TYR A 4 42.87 -61.50 44.40
C TYR A 4 41.51 -60.83 44.65
N GLN A 5 41.15 -59.87 43.80
CA GLN A 5 39.84 -59.23 43.84
C GLN A 5 38.97 -59.84 42.73
N PRO A 6 37.80 -60.42 43.06
CA PRO A 6 36.99 -61.11 42.06
C PRO A 6 36.41 -60.12 41.02
N PRO A 7 36.10 -60.59 39.80
CA PRO A 7 35.54 -59.75 38.74
C PRO A 7 34.17 -59.22 39.17
N GLY A 8 33.95 -57.91 39.00
CA GLY A 8 32.64 -57.29 39.24
C GLY A 8 31.57 -57.83 38.28
N PRO A 9 30.27 -57.64 38.62
CA PRO A 9 29.17 -58.15 37.82
C PRO A 9 29.14 -57.53 36.41
N PRO A 10 28.55 -58.24 35.42
CA PRO A 10 28.44 -57.75 34.05
C PRO A 10 27.68 -56.42 34.00
N GLN A 11 28.25 -55.41 33.34
CA GLN A 11 27.54 -54.16 33.09
C GLN A 11 26.42 -54.41 32.08
N GLU A 12 25.18 -54.16 32.47
CA GLU A 12 24.03 -54.23 31.58
C GLU A 12 24.16 -53.17 30.46
N PRO A 13 23.79 -53.49 29.21
CA PRO A 13 23.81 -52.53 28.12
C PRO A 13 22.90 -51.34 28.46
N VAL A 14 23.46 -50.14 28.40
CA VAL A 14 22.72 -48.89 28.59
C VAL A 14 21.62 -48.82 27.54
N GLN A 15 20.36 -49.06 27.96
CA GLN A 15 19.22 -48.89 27.08
C GLN A 15 19.11 -47.42 26.68
N PRO A 16 18.93 -47.10 25.38
CA PRO A 16 18.69 -45.73 24.97
C PRO A 16 17.42 -45.20 25.66
N PRO A 17 17.39 -43.91 26.02
CA PRO A 17 16.26 -43.33 26.75
C PRO A 17 14.97 -43.55 25.98
N VAL A 18 14.00 -44.17 26.67
CA VAL A 18 12.64 -44.39 26.17
C VAL A 18 12.06 -43.04 25.75
N GLN A 19 11.81 -42.87 24.45
CA GLN A 19 11.18 -41.65 23.96
C GLN A 19 9.76 -41.57 24.56
N PRO A 20 9.35 -40.41 25.12
CA PRO A 20 8.02 -40.27 25.67
C PRO A 20 6.97 -40.49 24.56
N PRO A 21 5.80 -41.07 24.90
CA PRO A 21 4.76 -41.37 23.93
C PRO A 21 4.37 -40.09 23.19
N TYR A 22 4.38 -40.16 21.85
CA TYR A 22 3.85 -39.07 21.03
C TYR A 22 2.42 -38.73 21.50
N PRO A 23 2.11 -37.46 21.79
CA PRO A 23 0.76 -37.10 22.20
C PRO A 23 -0.21 -37.39 21.05
N PRO A 24 -1.42 -37.86 21.37
CA PRO A 24 -2.42 -38.23 20.38
C PRO A 24 -2.76 -37.01 19.51
N MET A 25 -2.61 -37.17 18.18
CA MET A 25 -3.12 -36.21 17.21
C MET A 25 -4.66 -36.21 17.26
N GLY A 26 -5.24 -35.36 18.09
CA GLY A 26 -6.68 -35.15 18.06
C GLY A 26 -7.24 -34.57 19.35
N GLY A 27 -7.30 -33.24 19.43
CA GLY A 27 -8.25 -32.57 20.33
C GLY A 27 -7.71 -31.30 21.01
N PRO A 28 -8.54 -30.27 21.22
CA PRO A 28 -8.10 -28.93 21.59
C PRO A 28 -8.21 -28.67 23.09
N ALA A 29 -7.10 -28.34 23.73
CA ALA A 29 -7.00 -27.51 24.94
C ALA A 29 -5.50 -27.32 25.17
N GLY A 30 -4.95 -26.11 25.10
CA GLY A 30 -5.26 -25.07 26.06
C GLY A 30 -4.22 -25.15 27.17
N GLY A 31 -3.12 -24.42 27.00
CA GLY A 31 -2.21 -24.04 28.09
C GLY A 31 -0.90 -24.83 28.18
N MET A 32 0.16 -24.26 27.59
CA MET A 32 1.43 -23.90 28.24
C MET A 32 2.62 -24.07 27.29
N ASN A 33 3.28 -22.93 27.03
CA ASN A 33 4.67 -22.74 26.62
C ASN A 33 5.40 -23.90 25.93
N GLY A 34 5.52 -23.82 24.62
CA GLY A 34 6.44 -24.64 23.86
C GLY A 34 6.35 -24.34 22.36
N GLY A 35 7.18 -23.41 21.88
CA GLY A 35 7.59 -23.34 20.47
C GLY A 35 6.46 -23.31 19.45
N TYR A 36 5.67 -22.24 19.43
CA TYR A 36 4.94 -21.92 18.21
C TYR A 36 5.96 -21.66 17.09
N PHE A 37 6.14 -22.63 16.19
CA PHE A 37 6.44 -22.35 14.78
C PHE A 37 5.23 -21.67 14.09
N GLY A 38 4.53 -20.80 14.82
CA GLY A 38 3.75 -19.74 14.20
C GLY A 38 4.76 -18.74 13.65
N PRO A 39 4.56 -18.20 12.43
CA PRO A 39 5.42 -17.13 11.94
C PRO A 39 5.54 -16.06 13.03
N PRO A 40 6.75 -15.56 13.32
CA PRO A 40 6.98 -14.65 14.44
C PRO A 40 5.97 -13.52 14.40
N PRO A 41 5.47 -13.06 15.57
CA PRO A 41 4.59 -11.90 15.60
C PRO A 41 5.32 -10.76 14.91
N LEU A 42 4.83 -10.34 13.75
CA LEU A 42 5.40 -9.26 12.95
C LEU A 42 5.15 -7.95 13.70
N THR A 43 5.92 -7.71 14.76
CA THR A 43 5.92 -6.47 15.54
C THR A 43 6.80 -5.45 14.84
N GLY A 44 6.20 -4.71 13.91
CA GLY A 44 6.86 -3.57 13.26
C GLY A 44 6.23 -3.18 11.92
N ILE A 45 6.34 -1.88 11.57
CA ILE A 45 6.09 -1.37 10.22
C ILE A 45 7.34 -1.71 9.38
N GLY A 46 7.61 -2.99 9.18
CA GLY A 46 8.85 -3.48 8.57
C GLY A 46 8.66 -4.08 7.18
N GLY A 47 9.49 -3.67 6.21
CA GLY A 47 9.59 -4.24 4.87
C GLY A 47 8.87 -3.43 3.78
N TRP A 48 8.18 -4.12 2.86
CA TRP A 48 7.47 -3.54 1.71
C TRP A 48 6.43 -2.44 2.03
N LEU A 49 5.99 -2.33 3.28
CA LEU A 49 5.12 -1.23 3.75
C LEU A 49 5.82 0.14 3.70
N VAL A 50 7.15 0.19 3.84
CA VAL A 50 7.93 1.43 3.72
C VAL A 50 7.92 1.93 2.28
N LEU A 51 8.00 1.04 1.29
CA LEU A 51 7.90 1.42 -0.13
C LEU A 51 6.55 2.07 -0.42
N PHE A 52 5.46 1.48 0.09
CA PHE A 52 4.13 2.07 -0.04
C PHE A 52 4.05 3.46 0.59
N GLN A 53 4.65 3.64 1.77
CA GLN A 53 4.69 4.93 2.45
C GLN A 53 5.43 5.98 1.62
N ILE A 54 6.59 5.63 1.03
CA ILE A 54 7.32 6.52 0.11
C ILE A 54 6.46 6.87 -1.11
N CYS A 55 5.79 5.88 -1.72
CA CYS A 55 4.89 6.13 -2.84
C CYS A 55 3.73 7.06 -2.47
N MET A 56 3.16 6.91 -1.27
CA MET A 56 2.08 7.76 -0.77
C MET A 56 2.55 9.20 -0.53
N TYR A 57 3.76 9.40 0.01
CA TYR A 57 4.35 10.73 0.13
C TYR A 57 4.65 11.37 -1.23
N TYR A 58 5.16 10.59 -2.18
CA TYR A 58 5.38 11.07 -3.55
C TYR A 58 4.06 11.51 -4.19
N TYR A 59 2.99 10.71 -4.06
CA TYR A 59 1.66 11.07 -4.55
C TYR A 59 1.10 12.34 -3.90
N LEU A 60 1.28 12.49 -2.59
CA LEU A 60 0.85 13.68 -1.87
C LEU A 60 1.60 14.92 -2.37
N PHE A 61 2.91 14.82 -2.56
CA PHE A 61 3.71 15.92 -3.09
C PHE A 61 3.32 16.28 -4.53
N ALA A 62 3.14 15.28 -5.39
CA ALA A 62 2.67 15.46 -6.76
C ALA A 62 1.28 16.14 -6.82
N SER A 63 0.36 15.70 -5.95
CA SER A 63 -0.98 16.30 -5.81
C SER A 63 -0.93 17.76 -5.36
N VAL A 64 -0.05 18.11 -4.41
CA VAL A 64 0.15 19.50 -3.97
C VAL A 64 0.73 20.36 -5.10
N ILE A 65 1.76 19.88 -5.81
CA ILE A 65 2.33 20.59 -6.96
C ILE A 65 1.27 20.81 -8.03
N ALA A 66 0.48 19.78 -8.37
CA ALA A 66 -0.59 19.89 -9.36
C ALA A 66 -1.65 20.92 -8.92
N SER A 67 -2.01 20.94 -7.64
CA SER A 67 -2.95 21.92 -7.08
C SER A 67 -2.41 23.35 -7.22
N VAL A 68 -1.15 23.59 -6.83
CA VAL A 68 -0.50 24.91 -6.96
C VAL A 68 -0.39 25.34 -8.43
N GLY A 69 -0.01 24.41 -9.31
CA GLY A 69 0.05 24.66 -10.75
C GLY A 69 -1.31 25.05 -11.33
N ALA A 70 -2.38 24.37 -10.94
CA ALA A 70 -3.74 24.70 -11.36
C ALA A 70 -4.17 26.09 -10.86
N ILE A 71 -3.89 26.44 -9.60
CA ILE A 71 -4.17 27.78 -9.04
C ILE A 71 -3.45 28.86 -9.83
N LEU A 72 -2.16 28.68 -10.11
CA LEU A 72 -1.37 29.65 -10.86
C LEU A 72 -1.91 29.83 -12.28
N LEU A 73 -2.25 28.74 -12.97
CA LEU A 73 -2.84 28.80 -14.31
C LEU A 73 -4.21 29.52 -14.32
N ILE A 74 -5.04 29.28 -13.32
CA ILE A 74 -6.31 30.00 -13.14
C ILE A 74 -6.07 31.48 -12.85
N ALA A 75 -5.09 31.83 -12.02
CA ALA A 75 -4.77 33.23 -11.74
C ALA A 75 -4.29 33.97 -13.00
N VAL A 76 -3.48 33.30 -13.83
CA VAL A 76 -3.00 33.80 -15.13
C VAL A 76 -4.15 33.97 -16.12
N SER A 77 -5.14 33.07 -16.13
CA SER A 77 -6.31 33.20 -17.01
C SER A 77 -7.17 34.42 -16.67
N TYR A 78 -7.40 34.70 -15.38
CA TYR A 78 -8.14 35.90 -14.96
C TYR A 78 -7.39 37.20 -15.21
N ALA A 79 -6.06 37.17 -15.24
CA ALA A 79 -5.24 38.33 -15.56
C ALA A 79 -5.25 38.71 -17.06
N LYS A 80 -6.00 37.99 -17.92
CA LYS A 80 -6.08 38.19 -19.38
C LYS A 80 -4.69 38.30 -20.03
N SER A 81 -3.76 37.46 -19.61
CA SER A 81 -2.42 37.45 -20.20
C SER A 81 -2.40 36.71 -21.54
N ASP A 82 -1.64 37.20 -22.52
CA ASP A 82 -1.34 36.51 -23.78
C ASP A 82 -0.85 35.06 -23.59
N VAL A 83 -0.27 34.77 -22.43
CA VAL A 83 0.18 33.42 -22.03
C VAL A 83 -0.99 32.42 -21.99
N TYR A 84 -2.16 32.82 -21.52
CA TYR A 84 -3.34 31.94 -21.47
C TYR A 84 -3.80 31.54 -22.87
N ASP A 85 -3.85 32.50 -23.79
CA ASP A 85 -4.27 32.24 -25.17
C ASP A 85 -3.28 31.33 -25.90
N GLN A 86 -1.98 31.51 -25.67
CA GLN A 86 -0.94 30.63 -26.20
C GLN A 86 -1.05 29.19 -25.66
N LEU A 87 -1.34 28.99 -24.37
CA LEU A 87 -1.55 27.66 -23.80
C LEU A 87 -2.81 26.99 -24.35
N THR A 88 -3.90 27.75 -24.49
CA THR A 88 -5.18 27.26 -25.01
C THR A 88 -5.04 26.80 -26.46
N GLN A 89 -4.31 27.58 -27.28
CA GLN A 89 -3.96 27.22 -28.65
C GLN A 89 -3.05 25.99 -28.74
N THR A 90 -2.06 25.88 -27.84
CA THR A 90 -1.14 24.73 -27.78
C THR A 90 -1.86 23.43 -27.43
N MET A 91 -2.81 23.50 -26.49
CA MET A 91 -3.58 22.33 -26.04
C MET A 91 -4.67 21.90 -27.05
N GLN A 92 -4.98 22.73 -28.06
CA GLN A 92 -6.08 22.51 -29.01
C GLN A 92 -7.44 22.27 -28.32
N VAL A 93 -7.64 22.83 -27.13
CA VAL A 93 -8.88 22.71 -26.35
C VAL A 93 -9.57 24.08 -26.33
N PRO A 94 -10.89 24.17 -26.53
CA PRO A 94 -11.62 25.42 -26.37
C PRO A 94 -11.36 26.04 -24.99
N GLY A 95 -11.19 27.37 -24.93
CA GLY A 95 -10.84 28.05 -23.67
C GLY A 95 -11.80 27.78 -22.51
N GLU A 96 -13.09 27.61 -22.80
CA GLU A 96 -14.11 27.27 -21.79
C GLU A 96 -13.93 25.86 -21.22
N THR A 97 -13.61 24.89 -22.09
CA THR A 97 -13.33 23.50 -21.69
C THR A 97 -12.01 23.43 -20.91
N TYR A 98 -11.00 24.21 -21.30
CA TYR A 98 -9.72 24.28 -20.61
C TYR A 98 -9.86 24.84 -19.19
N GLN A 99 -10.63 25.91 -19.00
CA GLN A 99 -10.92 26.45 -17.68
C GLN A 99 -11.69 25.45 -16.80
N SER A 100 -12.67 24.74 -17.37
CA SER A 100 -13.42 23.69 -16.69
C SER A 100 -12.52 22.52 -16.27
N LEU A 101 -11.56 22.14 -17.12
CA LEU A 101 -10.59 21.10 -16.84
C LEU A 101 -9.63 21.49 -15.71
N LEU A 102 -9.17 22.76 -15.68
CA LEU A 102 -8.34 23.28 -14.60
C LEU A 102 -9.09 23.29 -13.26
N MET A 103 -10.36 23.71 -13.26
CA MET A 103 -11.20 23.68 -12.06
C MET A 103 -11.45 22.25 -11.58
N PHE A 104 -11.75 21.32 -12.50
CA PHE A 104 -11.88 19.90 -12.17
C PHE A 104 -10.58 19.35 -11.57
N THR A 105 -9.44 19.64 -12.18
CA THR A 105 -8.12 19.21 -11.72
C THR A 105 -7.83 19.73 -10.31
N LEU A 106 -8.12 21.00 -10.04
CA LEU A 106 -7.96 21.62 -8.73
C LEU A 106 -8.82 20.93 -7.67
N VAL A 107 -10.11 20.76 -7.94
CA VAL A 107 -11.04 20.11 -6.99
C VAL A 107 -10.62 18.67 -6.74
N TYR A 108 -10.30 17.92 -7.81
CA TYR A 108 -9.85 16.55 -7.73
C TYR A 108 -8.57 16.41 -6.90
N THR A 109 -7.54 17.20 -7.24
CA THR A 109 -6.25 17.14 -6.55
C THR A 109 -6.35 17.57 -5.09
N ALA A 110 -7.21 18.54 -4.75
CA ALA A 110 -7.50 18.90 -3.37
C ALA A 110 -8.17 17.75 -2.60
N ILE A 111 -9.18 17.10 -3.18
CA ILE A 111 -9.84 15.94 -2.56
C ILE A 111 -8.84 14.78 -2.40
N ALA A 112 -8.04 14.51 -3.43
CA ALA A 112 -7.01 13.48 -3.41
C ALA A 112 -5.96 13.74 -2.32
N ALA A 113 -5.50 14.98 -2.15
CA ALA A 113 -4.58 15.36 -1.08
C ALA A 113 -5.18 15.09 0.31
N ILE A 114 -6.43 15.51 0.54
CA ILE A 114 -7.14 15.24 1.80
C ILE A 114 -7.26 13.73 2.04
N TYR A 115 -7.64 12.97 1.01
CA TYR A 115 -7.80 11.53 1.10
C TYR A 115 -6.46 10.83 1.42
N LEU A 116 -5.37 11.26 0.77
CA LEU A 116 -4.02 10.76 1.04
C LEU A 116 -3.60 11.04 2.48
N ILE A 117 -3.83 12.26 3.00
CA ILE A 117 -3.56 12.60 4.41
C ILE A 117 -4.32 11.65 5.35
N VAL A 118 -5.60 11.38 5.07
CA VAL A 118 -6.41 10.45 5.87
C VAL A 118 -5.84 9.03 5.82
N ILE A 119 -5.43 8.55 4.64
CA ILE A 119 -4.75 7.25 4.48
C ILE A 119 -3.47 7.22 5.32
N LEU A 120 -2.62 8.26 5.24
CA LEU A 120 -1.39 8.35 6.05
C LEU A 120 -1.71 8.31 7.55
N ILE A 121 -2.68 9.08 8.03
CA ILE A 121 -3.06 9.06 9.45
C ILE A 121 -3.52 7.67 9.87
N TRP A 122 -4.35 7.01 9.07
CA TRP A 122 -4.85 5.66 9.38
C TRP A 122 -3.77 4.59 9.27
N PHE A 123 -2.76 4.82 8.42
CA PHE A 123 -1.55 4.03 8.32
C PHE A 123 -0.77 4.05 9.64
N TYR A 124 -0.50 5.24 10.18
CA TYR A 124 0.18 5.36 11.47
C TYR A 124 -0.66 4.84 12.64
N ARG A 125 -1.99 4.99 12.57
CA ARG A 125 -2.92 4.48 13.59
C ARG A 125 -3.19 2.98 13.49
N ARG A 126 -2.58 2.27 12.54
CA ARG A 126 -2.75 0.82 12.31
C ARG A 126 -4.22 0.37 12.26
N LYS A 127 -5.09 1.17 11.64
CA LYS A 127 -6.52 0.90 11.62
C LYS A 127 -6.89 -0.18 10.58
N HIS A 128 -7.76 -1.12 10.97
CA HIS A 128 -8.28 -2.18 10.11
C HIS A 128 -8.95 -1.71 8.81
N SER A 129 -9.44 -0.48 8.80
CA SER A 129 -10.15 0.10 7.66
C SER A 129 -9.22 0.60 6.54
N LEU A 130 -7.89 0.56 6.73
CA LEU A 130 -6.91 1.02 5.76
C LEU A 130 -7.02 0.38 4.36
N PRO A 131 -7.08 -0.96 4.20
CA PRO A 131 -7.23 -1.57 2.88
C PRO A 131 -8.51 -1.13 2.15
N LYS A 132 -9.59 -0.83 2.89
CA LYS A 132 -10.83 -0.30 2.29
C LYS A 132 -10.65 1.14 1.81
N LEU A 133 -9.92 1.98 2.55
CA LEU A 133 -9.60 3.34 2.09
C LEU A 133 -8.71 3.34 0.85
N VAL A 134 -7.64 2.53 0.83
CA VAL A 134 -6.76 2.47 -0.34
C VAL A 134 -7.55 2.05 -1.58
N LEU A 135 -8.45 1.06 -1.46
CA LEU A 135 -9.34 0.69 -2.56
C LEU A 135 -10.26 1.85 -2.99
N GLY A 136 -10.83 2.58 -2.04
CA GLY A 136 -11.65 3.76 -2.33
C GLY A 136 -10.87 4.85 -3.07
N PHE A 137 -9.62 5.10 -2.68
CA PHE A 137 -8.72 6.01 -3.37
C PHE A 137 -8.42 5.54 -4.80
N CYS A 138 -8.15 4.26 -4.99
CA CYS A 138 -7.92 3.69 -6.32
C CYS A 138 -9.14 3.89 -7.24
N ILE A 139 -10.36 3.68 -6.72
CA ILE A 139 -11.59 3.88 -7.49
C ILE A 139 -11.77 5.36 -7.84
N LEU A 140 -11.55 6.26 -6.87
CA LEU A 140 -11.65 7.70 -7.07
C LEU A 140 -10.66 8.19 -8.13
N ASP A 141 -9.42 7.69 -8.12
CA ASP A 141 -8.40 8.04 -9.12
C ASP A 141 -8.74 7.49 -10.51
N ALA A 142 -9.25 6.26 -10.60
CA ALA A 142 -9.73 5.70 -11.87
C ALA A 142 -10.90 6.51 -12.46
N ILE A 143 -11.84 6.97 -11.63
CA ILE A 143 -12.96 7.82 -12.07
C ILE A 143 -12.43 9.16 -12.57
N ALA A 144 -11.43 9.76 -11.91
CA ALA A 144 -10.87 11.04 -12.33
C ALA A 144 -10.13 10.95 -13.67
N ILE A 145 -9.40 9.86 -13.90
CA ILE A 145 -8.78 9.57 -15.21
C ILE A 145 -9.86 9.48 -16.30
N LEU A 146 -10.96 8.77 -16.01
CA LEU A 146 -12.06 8.63 -16.96
C LEU A 146 -12.80 9.95 -17.22
N ALA A 147 -13.04 10.76 -16.19
CA ALA A 147 -13.65 12.08 -16.34
C ALA A 147 -12.77 13.00 -17.21
N THR A 148 -11.46 12.99 -16.96
CA THR A 148 -10.47 13.73 -17.76
C THR A 148 -10.48 13.29 -19.23
N TYR A 149 -10.63 11.98 -19.50
CA TYR A 149 -10.76 11.45 -20.86
C TYR A 149 -11.95 12.03 -21.63
N PHE A 150 -13.13 12.05 -21.00
CA PHE A 150 -14.33 12.60 -21.65
C PHE A 150 -14.24 14.10 -21.86
N MET A 151 -13.54 14.83 -21.00
CA MET A 151 -13.39 16.30 -21.12
C MET A 151 -12.31 16.71 -22.13
N SER A 152 -11.26 15.90 -22.33
CA SER A 152 -10.15 16.24 -23.22
C SER A 152 -9.50 14.99 -23.83
N PRO A 153 -10.12 14.38 -24.87
CA PRO A 153 -9.63 13.14 -25.47
C PRO A 153 -8.26 13.27 -26.14
N SER A 154 -7.87 14.48 -26.56
CA SER A 154 -6.57 14.78 -27.18
C SER A 154 -5.37 14.59 -26.23
N GLN A 155 -5.55 14.86 -24.93
CA GLN A 155 -4.47 14.76 -23.93
C GLN A 155 -4.08 13.30 -23.63
N LEU A 156 -5.04 12.38 -23.70
CA LEU A 156 -4.79 10.97 -23.43
C LEU A 156 -4.07 10.28 -24.58
N ASN A 157 -4.32 10.65 -25.84
CA ASN A 157 -3.64 10.04 -26.98
C ASN A 157 -2.11 10.20 -26.93
N ALA A 158 -1.60 11.30 -26.37
CA ALA A 158 -0.17 11.50 -26.15
C ALA A 158 0.42 10.66 -25.01
N SER A 159 -0.41 10.01 -24.18
CA SER A 159 -0.03 9.41 -22.90
C SER A 159 -0.87 8.19 -22.49
N ILE A 160 -1.43 7.44 -23.45
CA ILE A 160 -2.20 6.22 -23.17
C ILE A 160 -1.35 5.19 -22.43
N ILE A 161 -0.08 5.03 -22.83
CA ILE A 161 0.83 4.06 -22.21
C ILE A 161 1.09 4.40 -20.74
N SER A 162 1.36 5.68 -20.42
CA SER A 162 1.58 6.10 -19.03
C SER A 162 0.33 5.92 -18.18
N THR A 163 -0.85 6.19 -18.75
CA THR A 163 -2.15 6.00 -18.08
C THR A 163 -2.42 4.52 -17.78
N ILE A 164 -2.17 3.63 -18.76
CA ILE A 164 -2.34 2.18 -18.57
C ILE A 164 -1.38 1.68 -17.49
N ILE A 165 -0.11 2.09 -17.53
CA ILE A 165 0.89 1.73 -16.52
C ILE A 165 0.43 2.22 -15.14
N HIS A 166 -0.07 3.45 -15.05
CA HIS A 166 -0.58 4.02 -13.80
C HIS A 166 -1.74 3.18 -13.24
N LEU A 167 -2.73 2.82 -14.06
CA LEU A 167 -3.85 1.97 -13.66
C LEU A 167 -3.38 0.57 -13.22
N LEU A 168 -2.40 -0.02 -13.90
CA LEU A 168 -1.83 -1.31 -13.52
C LEU A 168 -1.09 -1.24 -12.18
N VAL A 169 -0.32 -0.17 -11.94
CA VAL A 169 0.36 0.07 -10.66
C VAL A 169 -0.69 0.23 -9.55
N LEU A 170 -1.74 0.99 -9.80
CA LEU A 170 -2.86 1.22 -8.88
C LEU A 170 -3.57 -0.10 -8.51
N ALA A 171 -3.83 -0.94 -9.51
CA ALA A 171 -4.42 -2.27 -9.34
C ALA A 171 -3.47 -3.23 -8.58
N GLY A 172 -2.17 -3.17 -8.87
CA GLY A 172 -1.14 -3.91 -8.16
C GLY A 172 -1.10 -3.57 -6.67
N TRP A 173 -1.19 -2.28 -6.34
CA TRP A 173 -1.29 -1.83 -4.95
C TRP A 173 -2.60 -2.28 -4.29
N ALA A 174 -3.75 -2.15 -4.96
CA ALA A 174 -5.02 -2.63 -4.42
C ALA A 174 -4.97 -4.14 -4.12
N ALA A 175 -4.47 -4.95 -5.05
CA ALA A 175 -4.30 -6.39 -4.87
C ALA A 175 -3.33 -6.72 -3.73
N TYR A 176 -2.24 -5.96 -3.59
CA TYR A 176 -1.29 -6.10 -2.48
C TYR A 176 -1.97 -5.88 -1.13
N PHE A 177 -2.75 -4.80 -0.96
CA PHE A 177 -3.44 -4.50 0.29
C PHE A 177 -4.56 -5.50 0.62
N LEU A 178 -5.23 -6.06 -0.39
CA LEU A 178 -6.27 -7.09 -0.23
C LEU A 178 -5.70 -8.47 0.12
N ARG A 179 -4.56 -8.86 -0.48
CA ARG A 179 -4.02 -10.22 -0.39
C ARG A 179 -2.89 -10.37 0.64
N SER A 180 -2.15 -9.31 0.96
CA SER A 180 -0.97 -9.40 1.81
C SER A 180 -1.31 -9.86 3.22
N ARG A 181 -0.82 -11.07 3.58
CA ARG A 181 -0.90 -11.61 4.94
C ARG A 181 -0.28 -10.67 5.99
N ARG A 182 0.69 -9.83 5.61
CA ARG A 182 1.31 -8.85 6.52
C ARG A 182 0.38 -7.67 6.80
N VAL A 183 -0.30 -7.13 5.78
CA VAL A 183 -1.32 -6.09 5.99
C VAL A 183 -2.44 -6.63 6.88
N LYS A 184 -2.83 -7.90 6.66
CA LYS A 184 -3.80 -8.54 7.56
C LYS A 184 -3.25 -8.70 8.98
N ASN A 185 -2.04 -9.23 9.17
CA ASN A 185 -1.46 -9.39 10.51
C ASN A 185 -1.19 -8.07 11.26
N THR A 186 -0.90 -6.97 10.55
CA THR A 186 -0.55 -5.67 11.18
C THR A 186 -1.78 -4.79 11.45
N PHE A 187 -2.83 -4.91 10.63
CA PHE A 187 -4.01 -4.03 10.68
C PHE A 187 -5.33 -4.77 11.00
N VAL A 188 -5.40 -6.09 10.82
CA VAL A 188 -6.55 -6.97 11.10
C VAL A 188 -6.18 -7.84 12.31
N ARG A 189 -6.20 -7.27 13.52
CA ARG A 189 -6.32 -8.08 14.75
C ARG A 189 -7.78 -8.21 15.11
#